data_AF-A0A7Y3TEW5-F1
#
_entry.id   AF-A0A7Y3TEW5-F1
#
_cell.length_a   1.000
_cell.length_b   1.000
_cell.length_c   1.000
_cell.angle_alpha   90.00
_cell.angle_beta   90.00
_cell.angle_gamma   90.00
#
_symmetry.space_group_name_H-M   'P 1'
#
loop_
_entity.id
_entity.type
_entity.pdbx_description
1 polymer ?
#
loop_
_entity_poly.entity_id
_entity_poly.type
_entity_poly.pdbx_seq_one_letter_code
_entity_poly.pdbx_strand_id
1 'polypeptide(L)'
;MDKHIIIKDYLESLTEKEELDYLFPMLLESMGFVILSKPTEYIGFPQYGKDIIAVGIDKEDRIKKKFYFELKGGHDKDITTATFNKNDGVKESLVEAKFKKFEAFSFPKFKDLPLKIVLAHNGVIKGNVQELFEGFIQSEFPASGDIEFENWNISKLTHLFSDYLFNEQLLINAESTRLFKKVIINLDSTDTISKEYQQLLDLIFSQFSKNNFSGKKNRKWQVFFESLKLISFIIYTSAKDYNNLEIAKSHITYLVLKSWHWILKNNFEKEKIILIYFRQIIDFYIGKVLHDYFARTLPIATQQDGLYYEKGGRYESIGYTLRTMDYLQYFVFFADATAKNSEELKIFKDLFLSILSNNSVSARPLIDIHSISVISNLKTLIFFEETEKAKDYLREVFNYIIYAKTKYERMPDANNSIKNVIKLILTKEKSIYYSDTTSPLLASLFEFLAILNMEKEYITFRDFVIKNKIDLGLFIPHVKINGRNDLIKNQAADLEQLLFSQSVFEGYQTEIKLPEKFQDFRESLCRNKNEFEYHYRTDAVGYFYLRRLAHIWFKTPLFTDEWRTLDIGT
;
A
#
# COMPACT_ATOMS: atom_id res chain seq x y z
N MET A 1 7.04 -26.48 18.32
CA MET A 1 6.64 -25.26 19.03
C MET A 1 5.14 -25.09 18.85
N ASP A 2 4.41 -25.11 19.97
CA ASP A 2 2.95 -25.03 20.01
C ASP A 2 2.46 -23.71 19.38
N LYS A 3 1.37 -23.78 18.63
CA LYS A 3 0.71 -22.64 17.98
C LYS A 3 0.33 -21.57 19.01
N HIS A 4 -0.11 -21.98 20.19
CA HIS A 4 -0.49 -21.06 21.26
C HIS A 4 0.71 -20.24 21.76
N ILE A 5 1.93 -20.81 21.78
CA ILE A 5 3.13 -20.08 22.19
C ILE A 5 3.42 -18.95 21.21
N ILE A 6 3.36 -19.21 19.91
CA ILE A 6 3.66 -18.18 18.89
C ILE A 6 2.64 -17.04 18.93
N ILE A 7 1.36 -17.37 19.10
CA ILE A 7 0.30 -16.36 19.21
C ILE A 7 0.47 -15.57 20.50
N LYS A 8 0.79 -16.24 21.61
CA LYS A 8 1.06 -15.58 22.88
C LYS A 8 2.25 -14.63 22.77
N ASP A 9 3.38 -15.10 22.26
CA ASP A 9 4.60 -14.30 22.07
C ASP A 9 4.30 -13.05 21.22
N TYR A 10 3.51 -13.22 20.15
CA TYR A 10 3.05 -12.11 19.30
C TYR A 10 2.12 -11.14 20.04
N LEU A 11 1.12 -11.62 20.78
CA LEU A 11 0.23 -10.75 21.54
C LEU A 11 0.98 -10.02 22.66
N GLU A 12 1.96 -10.65 23.30
CA GLU A 12 2.82 -10.04 24.32
C GLU A 12 3.77 -8.99 23.73
N SER A 13 4.16 -9.12 22.45
CA SER A 13 4.99 -8.15 21.74
C SER A 13 4.25 -6.89 21.31
N LEU A 14 2.91 -6.84 21.42
CA LEU A 14 2.15 -5.63 21.13
C LEU A 14 2.37 -4.60 22.25
N THR A 15 3.33 -3.70 22.04
CA THR A 15 3.76 -2.70 23.02
C THR A 15 3.14 -1.33 22.82
N GLU A 16 2.44 -1.11 21.71
CA GLU A 16 1.75 0.15 21.43
C GLU A 16 0.25 0.00 21.72
N LYS A 17 -0.40 1.07 22.16
CA LYS A 17 -1.82 1.03 22.51
C LYS A 17 -2.67 0.64 21.30
N GLU A 18 -2.38 1.25 20.15
CA GLU A 18 -3.18 1.12 18.93
C GLU A 18 -3.12 -0.28 18.32
N GLU A 19 -2.15 -1.11 18.73
CA GLU A 19 -1.96 -2.42 18.13
C GLU A 19 -3.05 -3.42 18.53
N LEU A 20 -3.38 -3.47 19.83
CA LEU A 20 -4.49 -4.27 20.31
C LEU A 20 -5.82 -3.71 19.79
N ASP A 21 -5.97 -2.38 19.76
CA ASP A 21 -7.15 -1.69 19.24
C ASP A 21 -7.43 -2.01 17.76
N TYR A 22 -6.38 -2.30 16.98
CA TYR A 22 -6.50 -2.70 15.58
C TYR A 22 -6.85 -4.19 15.41
N LEU A 23 -6.23 -5.07 16.20
CA LEU A 23 -6.45 -6.52 16.10
C LEU A 23 -7.76 -7.00 16.71
N PHE A 24 -8.18 -6.39 17.81
CA PHE A 24 -9.34 -6.85 18.57
C PHE A 24 -10.65 -6.80 17.76
N PRO A 25 -10.94 -5.75 16.97
CA PRO A 25 -12.07 -5.75 16.04
C PRO A 25 -12.06 -6.94 15.06
N MET A 26 -10.90 -7.32 14.52
CA MET A 26 -10.78 -8.47 13.61
C MET A 26 -11.14 -9.77 14.31
N LEU A 27 -10.67 -9.93 15.55
CA LEU A 27 -11.05 -11.07 16.39
C LEU A 27 -12.56 -11.10 16.59
N LEU A 28 -13.18 -10.01 17.04
CA LEU A 28 -14.64 -9.94 17.26
C LEU A 28 -15.43 -10.27 15.98
N GLU A 29 -15.03 -9.68 14.86
CA GLU A 29 -15.61 -9.92 13.55
C GLU A 29 -15.52 -11.43 13.18
N SER A 30 -14.36 -12.08 13.37
CA SER A 30 -14.15 -13.52 13.16
C SER A 30 -15.00 -14.41 14.09
N MET A 31 -15.23 -13.96 15.33
CA MET A 31 -16.10 -14.61 16.31
C MET A 31 -17.59 -14.49 15.94
N GLY A 32 -17.93 -13.59 15.02
CA GLY A 32 -19.29 -13.35 14.51
C GLY A 32 -20.02 -12.20 15.21
N PHE A 33 -19.30 -11.28 15.84
CA PHE A 33 -19.89 -10.08 16.43
C PHE A 33 -20.20 -9.04 15.35
N VAL A 34 -21.21 -8.22 15.61
CA VAL A 34 -21.51 -7.00 14.85
C VAL A 34 -21.02 -5.82 15.68
N ILE A 35 -19.98 -5.13 15.20
CA ILE A 35 -19.42 -3.95 15.86
C ILE A 35 -20.30 -2.73 15.51
N LEU A 36 -20.72 -1.99 16.54
CA LEU A 36 -21.59 -0.81 16.42
C LEU A 36 -20.82 0.50 16.56
N SER A 37 -19.67 0.50 17.22
CA SER A 37 -18.76 1.65 17.29
C SER A 37 -17.30 1.18 17.33
N LYS A 38 -16.42 1.88 16.59
CA LYS A 38 -14.97 1.66 16.56
C LYS A 38 -14.22 2.89 17.10
N PRO A 39 -13.02 2.72 17.70
CA PRO A 39 -12.17 3.84 18.13
C PRO A 39 -11.84 4.84 17.01
N THR A 40 -11.68 4.36 15.77
CA THR A 40 -11.22 5.16 14.61
C THR A 40 -12.28 6.06 13.99
N GLU A 41 -13.57 5.85 14.27
CA GLU A 41 -14.67 6.61 13.65
C GLU A 41 -15.06 7.86 14.48
N TYR A 42 -14.52 8.01 15.70
CA TYR A 42 -14.96 8.98 16.69
C TYR A 42 -13.79 9.80 17.30
N ILE A 43 -12.91 10.33 16.46
CA ILE A 43 -11.95 11.36 16.91
C ILE A 43 -12.75 12.59 17.37
N GLY A 44 -12.81 12.85 18.68
CA GLY A 44 -13.40 14.06 19.26
C GLY A 44 -14.69 13.91 20.10
N PHE A 45 -15.24 12.69 20.26
CA PHE A 45 -16.33 12.43 21.22
C PHE A 45 -15.78 11.74 22.48
N PRO A 46 -16.29 12.04 23.70
CA PRO A 46 -15.78 11.38 24.89
C PRO A 46 -16.11 9.87 24.83
N GLN A 47 -15.12 9.02 25.08
CA GLN A 47 -15.22 7.57 24.88
C GLN A 47 -15.78 6.81 26.10
N TYR A 48 -16.01 7.48 27.23
CA TYR A 48 -16.75 6.98 28.41
C TYR A 48 -16.39 5.54 28.84
N GLY A 49 -15.10 5.16 28.77
CA GLY A 49 -14.60 3.83 29.10
C GLY A 49 -15.15 2.69 28.22
N LYS A 50 -15.42 2.96 26.94
CA LYS A 50 -15.93 1.97 25.98
C LYS A 50 -15.21 2.08 24.64
N ASP A 51 -14.09 1.39 24.53
CA ASP A 51 -13.32 1.37 23.28
C ASP A 51 -14.11 0.71 22.13
N ILE A 52 -14.80 -0.41 22.39
CA ILE A 52 -15.61 -1.11 21.38
C ILE A 52 -16.98 -1.51 21.92
N ILE A 53 -18.02 -1.22 21.13
CA ILE A 53 -19.38 -1.67 21.41
C ILE A 53 -19.80 -2.66 20.32
N ALA A 54 -20.26 -3.84 20.73
CA ALA A 54 -20.67 -4.87 19.79
C ALA A 54 -21.90 -5.65 20.26
N VAL A 55 -22.54 -6.33 19.33
CA VAL A 55 -23.62 -7.27 19.59
C VAL A 55 -23.23 -8.64 19.06
N GLY A 56 -23.38 -9.66 19.89
CA GLY A 56 -22.96 -11.02 19.56
C GLY A 56 -23.75 -12.07 20.33
N ILE A 57 -23.54 -13.34 19.95
CA ILE A 57 -24.02 -14.48 20.73
C ILE A 57 -22.88 -14.87 21.67
N ASP A 58 -23.12 -14.76 22.98
CA ASP A 58 -22.18 -15.26 23.97
C ASP A 58 -22.03 -16.78 23.82
N LYS A 59 -20.80 -17.27 23.83
CA LYS A 59 -20.52 -18.69 23.58
C LYS A 59 -20.81 -19.54 24.80
N GLU A 60 -20.75 -18.96 25.99
CA GLU A 60 -20.91 -19.69 27.25
C GLU A 60 -22.37 -20.08 27.48
N ASP A 61 -23.31 -19.16 27.23
CA ASP A 61 -24.74 -19.39 27.46
C ASP A 61 -25.62 -19.35 26.20
N ARG A 62 -25.05 -19.05 25.03
CA ARG A 62 -25.75 -18.93 23.74
C ARG A 62 -26.77 -17.79 23.67
N ILE A 63 -26.73 -16.83 24.59
CA ILE A 63 -27.64 -15.69 24.62
C ILE A 63 -27.07 -14.55 23.76
N LYS A 64 -27.96 -13.86 23.03
CA LYS A 64 -27.58 -12.64 22.30
C LYS A 64 -27.45 -11.48 23.28
N LYS A 65 -26.26 -10.91 23.42
CA LYS A 65 -25.95 -9.83 24.36
C LYS A 65 -25.39 -8.60 23.65
N LYS A 66 -25.45 -7.45 24.31
CA LYS A 66 -24.62 -6.30 23.98
C LYS A 66 -23.35 -6.35 24.83
N PHE A 67 -22.23 -6.01 24.21
CA PHE A 67 -20.91 -6.07 24.81
C PHE A 67 -20.29 -4.67 24.81
N TYR A 68 -19.76 -4.28 25.97
CA TYR A 68 -18.84 -3.15 26.09
C TYR A 68 -17.46 -3.70 26.37
N PHE A 69 -16.54 -3.49 25.42
CA PHE A 69 -15.15 -3.87 25.57
C PHE A 69 -14.34 -2.64 25.95
N GLU A 70 -13.60 -2.76 27.04
CA GLU A 70 -12.52 -1.84 27.42
C GLU A 70 -11.19 -2.53 27.11
N LEU A 71 -10.36 -1.89 26.29
CA LEU A 71 -9.07 -2.42 25.84
C LEU A 71 -7.94 -1.76 26.61
N LYS A 72 -7.05 -2.57 27.19
CA LYS A 72 -5.79 -2.09 27.76
C LYS A 72 -4.62 -2.77 27.06
N GLY A 73 -3.99 -2.02 26.15
CA GLY A 73 -2.82 -2.42 25.37
C GLY A 73 -1.57 -1.62 25.74
N GLY A 74 -0.44 -1.98 25.12
CA GLY A 74 0.82 -1.27 25.22
C GLY A 74 1.32 -1.03 26.65
N HIS A 75 1.56 0.23 27.03
CA HIS A 75 2.01 0.58 28.39
C HIS A 75 1.04 0.15 29.50
N ASP A 76 -0.24 -0.01 29.20
CA ASP A 76 -1.27 -0.40 30.17
C ASP A 76 -1.64 -1.89 30.11
N LYS A 77 -0.94 -2.69 29.31
CA LYS A 77 -1.25 -4.12 29.12
C LYS A 77 -1.26 -4.93 30.42
N ASP A 78 -0.34 -4.59 31.32
CA ASP A 78 -0.22 -5.19 32.63
C ASP A 78 -1.06 -4.39 33.63
N ILE A 79 -1.99 -5.08 34.31
CA ILE A 79 -2.81 -4.46 35.33
C ILE A 79 -2.01 -4.45 36.63
N THR A 80 -1.66 -3.24 37.06
CA THR A 80 -0.86 -2.93 38.25
C THR A 80 -1.64 -1.95 39.12
N THR A 81 -1.20 -1.68 40.34
CA THR A 81 -1.79 -0.64 41.18
C THR A 81 -1.82 0.73 40.48
N ALA A 82 -0.81 1.04 39.65
CA ALA A 82 -0.73 2.29 38.91
C ALA A 82 -1.74 2.33 37.75
N THR A 83 -1.73 1.32 36.87
CA THR A 83 -2.63 1.26 35.70
C THR A 83 -4.10 1.06 36.10
N PHE A 84 -4.35 0.48 37.28
CA PHE A 84 -5.68 0.34 37.83
C PHE A 84 -6.27 1.66 38.36
N ASN A 85 -5.47 2.47 39.05
CA ASN A 85 -5.95 3.66 39.78
C ASN A 85 -5.66 5.01 39.10
N LYS A 86 -4.85 5.05 38.04
CA LYS A 86 -4.60 6.30 37.31
C LYS A 86 -5.89 6.84 36.67
N ASN A 87 -5.86 8.12 36.30
CA ASN A 87 -6.91 8.71 35.46
C ASN A 87 -6.98 7.96 34.12
N ASP A 88 -8.20 7.67 33.65
CA ASP A 88 -8.49 6.79 32.52
C ASP A 88 -7.92 5.36 32.69
N GLY A 89 -7.67 4.96 33.94
CA GLY A 89 -7.24 3.63 34.34
C GLY A 89 -8.39 2.61 34.35
N VAL A 90 -8.08 1.35 34.66
CA VAL A 90 -9.07 0.26 34.61
C VAL A 90 -10.30 0.54 35.48
N LYS A 91 -10.09 1.06 36.69
CA LYS A 91 -11.19 1.32 37.62
C LYS A 91 -12.18 2.34 37.07
N GLU A 92 -11.66 3.47 36.60
CA GLU A 92 -12.47 4.56 36.05
C GLU A 92 -13.20 4.12 34.79
N SER A 93 -12.50 3.53 33.82
CA SER A 93 -13.08 3.01 32.58
C SER A 93 -14.23 2.03 32.82
N LEU A 94 -14.07 1.06 33.73
CA LEU A 94 -15.12 0.07 33.99
C LEU A 94 -16.35 0.67 34.70
N VAL A 95 -16.13 1.64 35.60
CA VAL A 95 -17.23 2.40 36.22
C VAL A 95 -17.98 3.19 35.16
N GLU A 96 -17.28 3.91 34.29
CA GLU A 96 -17.91 4.65 33.19
C GLU A 96 -18.70 3.73 32.26
N ALA A 97 -18.12 2.57 31.87
CA ALA A 97 -18.75 1.58 31.03
C ALA A 97 -20.11 1.11 31.58
N LYS A 98 -20.17 0.91 32.91
CA LYS A 98 -21.37 0.50 33.66
C LYS A 98 -22.43 1.58 33.70
N PHE A 99 -22.08 2.81 34.11
CA PHE A 99 -23.07 3.85 34.39
C PHE A 99 -23.53 4.62 33.15
N LYS A 100 -22.67 4.74 32.14
CA LYS A 100 -22.92 5.60 31.00
C LYS A 100 -23.56 4.85 29.84
N LYS A 101 -24.89 4.78 29.74
CA LYS A 101 -25.55 3.97 28.68
C LYS A 101 -25.23 4.45 27.26
N PHE A 102 -25.01 3.50 26.33
CA PHE A 102 -24.91 3.78 24.89
C PHE A 102 -26.29 3.67 24.23
N GLU A 103 -26.64 4.65 23.41
CA GLU A 103 -27.88 4.67 22.64
C GLU A 103 -27.61 4.39 21.16
N ALA A 104 -28.04 3.22 20.68
CA ALA A 104 -27.96 2.85 19.27
C ALA A 104 -29.29 3.16 18.56
N PHE A 105 -29.48 4.39 18.07
CA PHE A 105 -30.73 4.78 17.37
C PHE A 105 -31.02 3.92 16.14
N SER A 106 -29.99 3.43 15.46
CA SER A 106 -30.08 2.51 14.32
C SER A 106 -30.36 1.06 14.71
N PHE A 107 -30.38 0.72 16.01
CA PHE A 107 -30.60 -0.64 16.51
C PHE A 107 -31.67 -0.66 17.63
N PRO A 108 -32.97 -0.59 17.28
CA PRO A 108 -34.07 -0.34 18.24
C PRO A 108 -34.15 -1.30 19.42
N LYS A 109 -33.76 -2.57 19.23
CA LYS A 109 -33.75 -3.61 20.28
C LYS A 109 -32.46 -3.68 21.09
N PHE A 110 -31.52 -2.75 20.90
CA PHE A 110 -30.23 -2.76 21.60
C PHE A 110 -30.38 -2.61 23.12
N LYS A 111 -31.33 -1.78 23.55
CA LYS A 111 -31.57 -1.50 24.98
C LYS A 111 -32.04 -2.76 25.72
N ASP A 112 -32.77 -3.65 25.04
CA ASP A 112 -33.37 -4.86 25.61
C ASP A 112 -32.40 -6.04 25.76
N LEU A 113 -31.21 -5.96 25.16
CA LEU A 113 -30.21 -7.03 25.26
C LEU A 113 -29.51 -7.01 26.64
N PRO A 114 -29.21 -8.17 27.25
CA PRO A 114 -28.36 -8.24 28.43
C PRO A 114 -26.99 -7.60 28.17
N LEU A 115 -26.41 -6.97 29.19
CA LEU A 115 -25.11 -6.31 29.09
C LEU A 115 -24.01 -7.20 29.66
N LYS A 116 -22.95 -7.40 28.86
CA LYS A 116 -21.68 -7.95 29.31
C LYS A 116 -20.58 -6.92 29.11
N ILE A 117 -19.83 -6.60 30.17
CA ILE A 117 -18.66 -5.73 30.13
C ILE A 117 -17.42 -6.60 30.16
N VAL A 118 -16.50 -6.36 29.23
CA VAL A 118 -15.28 -7.15 29.09
C VAL A 118 -14.09 -6.22 29.19
N LEU A 119 -13.21 -6.48 30.17
CA LEU A 119 -11.87 -5.92 30.17
C LEU A 119 -10.99 -6.85 29.33
N ALA A 120 -10.45 -6.36 28.22
CA ALA A 120 -9.53 -7.11 27.38
C ALA A 120 -8.13 -6.48 27.41
N HIS A 121 -7.12 -7.28 27.75
CA HIS A 121 -5.75 -6.78 27.88
C HIS A 121 -4.72 -7.86 27.52
N ASN A 122 -3.66 -7.46 26.81
CA ASN A 122 -2.61 -8.38 26.33
C ASN A 122 -1.46 -8.58 27.34
N GLY A 123 -1.68 -8.26 28.61
CA GLY A 123 -0.75 -8.54 29.70
C GLY A 123 -1.39 -9.38 30.81
N VAL A 124 -0.85 -9.25 32.02
CA VAL A 124 -1.31 -9.99 33.21
C VAL A 124 -1.77 -9.05 34.31
N ILE A 125 -2.62 -9.55 35.21
CA ILE A 125 -2.86 -8.90 36.50
C ILE A 125 -1.69 -9.22 37.41
N LYS A 126 -0.96 -8.20 37.87
CA LYS A 126 0.17 -8.39 38.79
C LYS A 126 -0.35 -8.66 40.20
N GLY A 127 0.39 -9.47 40.95
CA GLY A 127 -0.02 -9.88 42.30
C GLY A 127 -0.25 -8.70 43.26
N ASN A 128 0.43 -7.56 43.06
CA ASN A 128 0.27 -6.37 43.92
C ASN A 128 -1.08 -5.65 43.78
N VAL A 129 -1.89 -5.96 42.77
CA VAL A 129 -3.21 -5.36 42.57
C VAL A 129 -4.33 -6.40 42.57
N GLN A 130 -4.01 -7.69 42.65
CA GLN A 130 -4.97 -8.77 42.42
C GLN A 130 -6.14 -8.73 43.42
N GLU A 131 -5.86 -8.64 44.72
CA GLU A 131 -6.91 -8.57 45.76
C GLU A 131 -7.78 -7.32 45.60
N LEU A 132 -7.17 -6.17 45.30
CA LEU A 132 -7.90 -4.92 45.04
C LEU A 132 -8.79 -5.03 43.80
N PHE A 133 -8.27 -5.62 42.72
CA PHE A 133 -9.01 -5.83 41.48
C PHE A 133 -10.19 -6.76 41.69
N GLU A 134 -9.98 -7.93 42.32
CA GLU A 134 -11.04 -8.91 42.59
C GLU A 134 -12.13 -8.32 43.50
N GLY A 135 -11.74 -7.61 44.57
CA GLY A 135 -12.68 -6.92 45.46
C GLY A 135 -13.49 -5.84 44.74
N PHE A 136 -12.85 -5.07 43.85
CA PHE A 136 -13.54 -4.09 43.00
C PHE A 136 -14.55 -4.75 42.06
N ILE A 137 -14.17 -5.82 41.36
CA ILE A 137 -15.07 -6.54 40.45
C ILE A 137 -16.25 -7.15 41.22
N GLN A 138 -16.02 -7.75 42.39
CA GLN A 138 -17.09 -8.33 43.21
C GLN A 138 -18.09 -7.26 43.68
N SER A 139 -17.61 -6.05 44.00
CA SER A 139 -18.44 -4.93 44.41
C SER A 139 -19.22 -4.31 43.25
N GLU A 140 -18.56 -4.05 42.12
CA GLU A 140 -19.18 -3.34 40.99
C GLU A 140 -19.95 -4.25 40.02
N PHE A 141 -19.56 -5.52 39.92
CA PHE A 141 -20.15 -6.50 39.00
C PHE A 141 -20.49 -7.79 39.75
N PRO A 142 -21.38 -7.74 40.76
CA PRO A 142 -21.74 -8.92 41.54
C PRO A 142 -22.41 -9.97 40.65
N ALA A 143 -22.15 -11.24 40.91
CA ALA A 143 -22.70 -12.36 40.11
C ALA A 143 -24.24 -12.43 40.10
N SER A 144 -24.91 -11.81 41.08
CA SER A 144 -26.38 -11.69 41.15
C SER A 144 -26.93 -10.45 40.44
N GLY A 145 -26.09 -9.61 39.83
CA GLY A 145 -26.47 -8.37 39.17
C GLY A 145 -26.91 -8.56 37.71
N ASP A 146 -27.47 -7.50 37.13
CA ASP A 146 -27.94 -7.47 35.73
C ASP A 146 -26.84 -7.26 34.68
N ILE A 147 -25.59 -7.05 35.14
CA ILE A 147 -24.43 -6.79 34.29
C ILE A 147 -23.40 -7.87 34.55
N GLU A 148 -23.08 -8.62 33.50
CA GLU A 148 -22.02 -9.61 33.54
C GLU A 148 -20.67 -8.94 33.30
N PHE A 149 -19.63 -9.42 33.98
CA PHE A 149 -18.25 -9.00 33.77
C PHE A 149 -17.37 -10.19 33.39
N GLU A 150 -16.46 -9.99 32.45
CA GLU A 150 -15.42 -10.97 32.12
C GLU A 150 -14.07 -10.28 31.93
N ASN A 151 -13.00 -10.93 32.39
CA ASN A 151 -11.63 -10.49 32.14
C ASN A 151 -10.98 -11.35 31.05
N TRP A 152 -10.71 -10.76 29.89
CA TRP A 152 -9.97 -11.36 28.80
C TRP A 152 -8.49 -10.97 28.88
N ASN A 153 -7.75 -11.67 29.75
CA ASN A 153 -6.30 -11.53 29.87
C ASN A 153 -5.55 -12.19 28.70
N ILE A 154 -4.21 -12.07 28.69
CA ILE A 154 -3.36 -12.65 27.64
C ILE A 154 -3.61 -14.14 27.37
N SER A 155 -3.93 -14.93 28.41
CA SER A 155 -4.22 -16.36 28.25
C SER A 155 -5.52 -16.57 27.48
N LYS A 156 -6.61 -15.90 27.88
CA LYS A 156 -7.90 -15.97 27.19
C LYS A 156 -7.79 -15.44 25.76
N LEU A 157 -7.13 -14.29 25.57
CA LEU A 157 -6.88 -13.73 24.25
C LEU A 157 -6.10 -14.69 23.36
N THR A 158 -5.04 -15.33 23.87
CA THR A 158 -4.27 -16.34 23.11
C THR A 158 -5.17 -17.46 22.59
N HIS A 159 -6.09 -17.97 23.41
CA HIS A 159 -7.07 -18.97 22.97
C HIS A 159 -8.02 -18.42 21.91
N LEU A 160 -8.62 -17.24 22.14
CA LEU A 160 -9.57 -16.64 21.20
C LEU A 160 -8.92 -16.33 19.84
N PHE A 161 -7.74 -15.71 19.83
CA PHE A 161 -6.96 -15.46 18.63
C PHE A 161 -6.58 -16.76 17.93
N SER A 162 -6.13 -17.78 18.69
CA SER A 162 -5.84 -19.09 18.14
C SER A 162 -7.06 -19.68 17.46
N ASP A 163 -8.21 -19.73 18.12
CA ASP A 163 -9.38 -20.46 17.66
C ASP A 163 -10.12 -19.77 16.52
N TYR A 164 -10.21 -18.44 16.55
CA TYR A 164 -11.07 -17.69 15.63
C TYR A 164 -10.32 -16.92 14.55
N LEU A 165 -9.13 -16.40 14.85
CA LEU A 165 -8.41 -15.55 13.90
C LEU A 165 -7.29 -16.30 13.17
N PHE A 166 -6.47 -17.07 13.89
CA PHE A 166 -5.32 -17.76 13.33
C PHE A 166 -5.63 -19.19 12.84
N ASN A 167 -6.50 -19.97 13.51
CA ASN A 167 -6.82 -21.35 13.09
C ASN A 167 -7.68 -21.41 11.84
N GLU A 168 -8.61 -20.46 11.68
CA GLU A 168 -9.58 -20.57 10.60
C GLU A 168 -8.89 -20.39 9.22
N GLN A 169 -7.75 -19.67 9.10
CA GLN A 169 -7.13 -19.32 7.80
C GLN A 169 -5.60 -19.22 7.77
N LEU A 170 -4.97 -18.56 8.74
CA LEU A 170 -3.52 -18.33 8.67
C LEU A 170 -2.70 -19.62 8.95
N LEU A 171 -3.14 -20.38 9.94
CA LEU A 171 -2.47 -21.56 10.48
C LEU A 171 -3.35 -22.82 10.32
N ILE A 172 -4.13 -22.90 9.23
CA ILE A 172 -5.03 -24.05 8.96
C ILE A 172 -4.24 -25.36 8.87
N ASN A 173 -3.04 -25.31 8.29
CA ASN A 173 -2.22 -26.50 8.07
C ASN A 173 -0.74 -26.26 8.41
N ALA A 174 0.02 -27.35 8.49
CA ALA A 174 1.43 -27.32 8.85
C ALA A 174 2.26 -26.51 7.85
N GLU A 175 1.88 -26.49 6.57
CA GLU A 175 2.59 -25.77 5.53
C GLU A 175 2.40 -24.25 5.64
N SER A 176 1.16 -23.76 5.79
CA SER A 176 0.87 -22.34 5.99
C SER A 176 1.56 -21.82 7.25
N THR A 177 1.52 -22.62 8.32
CA THR A 177 2.23 -22.35 9.57
C THR A 177 3.74 -22.28 9.39
N ARG A 178 4.32 -23.21 8.62
CA ARG A 178 5.76 -23.21 8.32
C ARG A 178 6.16 -22.00 7.48
N LEU A 179 5.39 -21.67 6.44
CA LEU A 179 5.64 -20.53 5.56
C LEU A 179 5.53 -19.22 6.34
N PHE A 180 4.46 -19.04 7.12
CA PHE A 180 4.27 -17.84 7.94
C PHE A 180 5.43 -17.60 8.91
N LYS A 181 5.90 -18.64 9.64
CA LYS A 181 7.08 -18.51 10.50
C LYS A 181 8.33 -18.09 9.72
N LYS A 182 8.56 -18.70 8.56
CA LYS A 182 9.70 -18.34 7.72
C LYS A 182 9.61 -16.90 7.21
N VAL A 183 8.42 -16.41 6.87
CA VAL A 183 8.21 -15.02 6.48
C VAL A 183 8.67 -14.13 7.63
N ILE A 184 8.09 -14.27 8.82
CA ILE A 184 8.38 -13.40 9.98
C ILE A 184 9.87 -13.40 10.35
N ILE A 185 10.51 -14.58 10.40
CA ILE A 185 11.93 -14.71 10.74
C ILE A 185 12.84 -14.02 9.72
N ASN A 186 12.44 -13.99 8.45
CA ASN A 186 13.28 -13.51 7.35
C ASN A 186 12.82 -12.16 6.77
N LEU A 187 11.92 -11.43 7.45
CA LEU A 187 11.32 -10.19 6.92
C LEU A 187 12.36 -9.11 6.57
N ASP A 188 13.42 -8.96 7.36
CA ASP A 188 14.50 -7.98 7.16
C ASP A 188 15.77 -8.61 6.54
N SER A 189 15.67 -9.85 6.03
CA SER A 189 16.85 -10.57 5.51
C SER A 189 17.21 -10.23 4.06
N THR A 190 16.27 -9.66 3.29
CA THR A 190 16.46 -9.36 1.86
C THR A 190 15.75 -8.08 1.44
N ASP A 191 16.34 -7.34 0.48
CA ASP A 191 15.77 -6.13 -0.12
C ASP A 191 14.54 -6.38 -1.02
N THR A 192 14.06 -7.62 -1.12
CA THR A 192 12.95 -8.02 -2.01
C THR A 192 11.96 -8.92 -1.28
N ILE A 193 10.77 -9.07 -1.85
CA ILE A 193 9.76 -9.99 -1.32
C ILE A 193 10.26 -11.43 -1.34
N SER A 194 10.29 -12.06 -0.16
CA SER A 194 10.70 -13.47 -0.02
C SER A 194 9.79 -14.42 -0.81
N LYS A 195 10.38 -15.49 -1.34
CA LYS A 195 9.61 -16.54 -2.04
C LYS A 195 8.60 -17.19 -1.10
N GLU A 196 8.95 -17.34 0.17
CA GLU A 196 8.08 -17.86 1.22
C GLU A 196 6.83 -17.00 1.42
N TYR A 197 6.95 -15.68 1.33
CA TYR A 197 5.79 -14.78 1.39
C TYR A 197 4.89 -14.93 0.17
N GLN A 198 5.49 -15.01 -1.02
CA GLN A 198 4.73 -15.23 -2.25
C GLN A 198 3.94 -16.54 -2.17
N GLN A 199 4.60 -17.63 -1.75
CA GLN A 199 4.01 -18.96 -1.54
C GLN A 199 2.92 -18.96 -0.47
N LEU A 200 3.13 -18.25 0.65
CA LEU A 200 2.12 -18.11 1.69
C LEU A 200 0.85 -17.47 1.13
N LEU A 201 1.00 -16.37 0.40
CA LEU A 201 -0.14 -15.71 -0.23
C LEU A 201 -0.77 -16.62 -1.30
N ASP A 202 0.02 -17.28 -2.17
CA ASP A 202 -0.53 -18.20 -3.17
C ASP A 202 -1.37 -19.32 -2.53
N LEU A 203 -0.89 -19.90 -1.43
CA LEU A 203 -1.62 -20.91 -0.68
C LEU A 203 -2.95 -20.35 -0.15
N ILE A 204 -2.94 -19.15 0.46
CA ILE A 204 -4.14 -18.50 0.98
C ILE A 204 -5.12 -18.20 -0.16
N PHE A 205 -4.68 -17.58 -1.26
CA PHE A 205 -5.53 -17.24 -2.40
C PHE A 205 -6.07 -18.49 -3.12
N SER A 206 -5.31 -19.59 -3.22
CA SER A 206 -5.73 -20.82 -3.89
C SER A 206 -6.91 -21.52 -3.21
N GLN A 207 -7.09 -21.30 -1.91
CA GLN A 207 -8.18 -21.90 -1.12
C GLN A 207 -9.53 -21.22 -1.41
N PHE A 208 -9.54 -20.10 -2.14
CA PHE A 208 -10.74 -19.31 -2.42
C PHE A 208 -10.90 -19.09 -3.94
N SER A 209 -11.57 -20.04 -4.60
CA SER A 209 -11.91 -20.00 -6.04
C SER A 209 -13.41 -19.84 -6.29
N LYS A 210 -13.80 -19.38 -7.49
CA LYS A 210 -15.18 -19.04 -7.89
C LYS A 210 -16.26 -20.05 -7.45
N ASN A 211 -15.91 -21.33 -7.40
CA ASN A 211 -16.79 -22.45 -7.06
C ASN A 211 -17.05 -22.61 -5.55
N ASN A 212 -16.26 -21.96 -4.69
CA ASN A 212 -16.45 -21.95 -3.23
C ASN A 212 -17.53 -20.94 -2.78
N PHE A 213 -18.19 -20.27 -3.73
CA PHE A 213 -18.99 -19.05 -3.49
C PHE A 213 -20.49 -19.19 -3.80
N SER A 214 -20.98 -20.37 -4.20
CA SER A 214 -22.41 -20.63 -4.38
C SER A 214 -23.06 -21.03 -3.05
N GLY A 215 -23.60 -20.05 -2.32
CA GLY A 215 -24.44 -20.30 -1.15
C GLY A 215 -24.42 -19.15 -0.14
N LYS A 216 -25.53 -18.98 0.60
CA LYS A 216 -25.59 -18.06 1.75
C LYS A 216 -24.53 -18.48 2.78
N LYS A 217 -23.34 -17.86 2.79
CA LYS A 217 -22.46 -17.74 3.96
C LYS A 217 -21.32 -16.73 3.75
N ASN A 218 -21.58 -15.51 4.21
CA ASN A 218 -20.69 -14.34 4.34
C ASN A 218 -19.36 -14.64 5.08
N ARG A 219 -19.35 -15.64 5.98
CA ARG A 219 -18.21 -15.93 6.88
C ARG A 219 -16.91 -16.23 6.12
N LYS A 220 -16.91 -17.08 5.08
CA LYS A 220 -15.67 -17.47 4.39
C LYS A 220 -14.91 -16.28 3.79
N TRP A 221 -15.65 -15.31 3.25
CA TRP A 221 -15.09 -14.08 2.70
C TRP A 221 -14.48 -13.20 3.76
N GLN A 222 -15.25 -12.96 4.81
CA GLN A 222 -14.82 -12.19 5.96
C GLN A 222 -13.48 -12.72 6.45
N VAL A 223 -13.40 -14.02 6.73
CA VAL A 223 -12.19 -14.53 7.37
C VAL A 223 -10.98 -14.62 6.42
N PHE A 224 -11.20 -14.80 5.12
CA PHE A 224 -10.14 -14.63 4.11
C PHE A 224 -9.54 -13.22 4.17
N PHE A 225 -10.38 -12.18 4.16
CA PHE A 225 -9.91 -10.80 4.24
C PHE A 225 -9.35 -10.44 5.62
N GLU A 226 -9.91 -10.95 6.72
CA GLU A 226 -9.32 -10.83 8.07
C GLU A 226 -7.89 -11.38 8.10
N SER A 227 -7.62 -12.46 7.38
CA SER A 227 -6.28 -13.06 7.32
C SER A 227 -5.28 -12.17 6.60
N LEU A 228 -5.70 -11.58 5.47
CA LEU A 228 -4.85 -10.64 4.73
C LEU A 228 -4.58 -9.37 5.54
N LYS A 229 -5.58 -8.87 6.27
CA LYS A 229 -5.43 -7.74 7.20
C LYS A 229 -4.48 -8.08 8.34
N LEU A 230 -4.63 -9.26 8.96
CA LEU A 230 -3.74 -9.75 10.00
C LEU A 230 -2.30 -9.87 9.50
N ILE A 231 -2.07 -10.47 8.32
CA ILE A 231 -0.74 -10.55 7.71
C ILE A 231 -0.15 -9.15 7.52
N SER A 232 -0.93 -8.23 6.97
CA SER A 232 -0.50 -6.86 6.72
C SER A 232 -0.07 -6.18 8.03
N PHE A 233 -0.85 -6.36 9.08
CA PHE A 233 -0.58 -5.77 10.38
C PHE A 233 0.64 -6.40 11.08
N ILE A 234 0.79 -7.72 11.03
CA ILE A 234 1.98 -8.40 11.58
C ILE A 234 3.26 -7.93 10.87
N ILE A 235 3.21 -7.80 9.55
CA ILE A 235 4.35 -7.31 8.77
C ILE A 235 4.67 -5.85 9.13
N TYR A 236 3.64 -5.02 9.28
CA TYR A 236 3.81 -3.62 9.67
C TYR A 236 4.43 -3.46 11.07
N THR A 237 3.93 -4.19 12.06
CA THR A 237 4.48 -4.18 13.43
C THR A 237 5.91 -4.71 13.46
N SER A 238 6.17 -5.84 12.79
CA SER A 238 7.54 -6.38 12.64
C SER A 238 8.48 -5.37 11.97
N ALA A 239 8.02 -4.64 10.95
CA ALA A 239 8.81 -3.61 10.28
C ALA A 239 9.15 -2.42 11.19
N LYS A 240 8.26 -2.07 12.14
CA LYS A 240 8.58 -1.10 13.20
C LYS A 240 9.66 -1.63 14.13
N ASP A 241 9.60 -2.90 14.51
CA ASP A 241 10.59 -3.53 15.40
C ASP A 241 11.98 -3.55 14.76
N TYR A 242 12.06 -3.86 13.46
CA TYR A 242 13.30 -3.74 12.67
C TYR A 242 13.72 -2.30 12.41
N ASN A 243 12.89 -1.31 12.78
CA ASN A 243 13.07 0.10 12.48
C ASN A 243 13.21 0.39 10.97
N ASN A 244 12.55 -0.42 10.13
CA ASN A 244 12.67 -0.42 8.68
C ASN A 244 11.28 -0.52 8.01
N LEU A 245 10.61 0.62 7.85
CA LEU A 245 9.26 0.70 7.25
C LEU A 245 9.22 0.34 5.76
N GLU A 246 10.37 0.24 5.08
CA GLU A 246 10.45 -0.21 3.69
C GLU A 246 9.97 -1.66 3.53
N ILE A 247 10.19 -2.50 4.56
CA ILE A 247 9.68 -3.87 4.62
C ILE A 247 8.16 -3.86 4.48
N ALA A 248 7.47 -3.06 5.30
CA ALA A 248 6.02 -2.96 5.29
C ALA A 248 5.51 -2.35 3.98
N LYS A 249 6.14 -1.27 3.49
CA LYS A 249 5.83 -0.65 2.20
C LYS A 249 5.82 -1.69 1.09
N SER A 250 6.90 -2.45 0.95
CA SER A 250 7.08 -3.42 -0.13
C SER A 250 6.15 -4.64 -0.01
N HIS A 251 6.10 -5.28 1.18
CA HIS A 251 5.31 -6.50 1.36
C HIS A 251 3.81 -6.24 1.23
N ILE A 252 3.33 -5.11 1.75
CA ILE A 252 1.92 -4.77 1.70
C ILE A 252 1.54 -4.23 0.31
N THR A 253 2.46 -3.56 -0.42
CA THR A 253 2.28 -3.27 -1.86
C THR A 253 1.99 -4.57 -2.63
N TYR A 254 2.82 -5.60 -2.43
CA TYR A 254 2.64 -6.89 -3.10
C TYR A 254 1.29 -7.53 -2.75
N LEU A 255 0.90 -7.52 -1.47
CA LEU A 255 -0.39 -8.05 -1.02
C LEU A 255 -1.56 -7.30 -1.65
N VAL A 256 -1.50 -5.97 -1.70
CA VAL A 256 -2.53 -5.11 -2.32
C VAL A 256 -2.70 -5.45 -3.80
N LEU A 257 -1.60 -5.49 -4.56
CA LEU A 257 -1.64 -5.79 -5.99
C LEU A 257 -2.15 -7.22 -6.26
N LYS A 258 -1.69 -8.19 -5.47
CA LYS A 258 -2.14 -9.58 -5.56
C LYS A 258 -3.62 -9.74 -5.23
N SER A 259 -4.11 -9.01 -4.22
CA SER A 259 -5.53 -8.97 -3.86
C SER A 259 -6.37 -8.39 -4.99
N TRP A 260 -5.94 -7.28 -5.58
CA TRP A 260 -6.65 -6.66 -6.70
C TRP A 260 -6.62 -7.53 -7.96
N HIS A 261 -5.48 -8.13 -8.29
CA HIS A 261 -5.38 -9.12 -9.37
C HIS A 261 -6.36 -10.28 -9.17
N TRP A 262 -6.47 -10.82 -7.95
CA TRP A 262 -7.42 -11.89 -7.64
C TRP A 262 -8.88 -11.43 -7.80
N ILE A 263 -9.22 -10.19 -7.43
CA ILE A 263 -10.54 -9.60 -7.68
C ILE A 263 -10.84 -9.57 -9.18
N LEU A 264 -9.93 -9.03 -9.99
CA LEU A 264 -10.08 -8.93 -11.45
C LEU A 264 -10.18 -10.31 -12.12
N LYS A 265 -9.34 -11.26 -11.70
CA LYS A 265 -9.31 -12.63 -12.25
C LYS A 265 -10.62 -13.38 -12.01
N ASN A 266 -11.29 -13.13 -10.88
CA ASN A 266 -12.56 -13.77 -10.55
C ASN A 266 -13.79 -12.96 -10.98
N ASN A 267 -13.61 -11.74 -11.51
CA ASN A 267 -14.65 -10.78 -11.86
C ASN A 267 -15.46 -10.27 -10.65
N PHE A 268 -14.77 -9.97 -9.54
CA PHE A 268 -15.37 -9.49 -8.30
C PHE A 268 -15.32 -7.97 -8.14
N GLU A 269 -14.84 -7.23 -9.13
CA GLU A 269 -14.76 -5.77 -9.07
C GLU A 269 -16.13 -5.11 -8.89
N LYS A 270 -17.24 -5.79 -9.22
CA LYS A 270 -18.61 -5.27 -9.01
C LYS A 270 -19.25 -5.74 -7.69
N GLU A 271 -18.59 -6.63 -6.95
CA GLU A 271 -19.13 -7.22 -5.72
C GLU A 271 -18.87 -6.30 -4.52
N LYS A 272 -19.89 -5.50 -4.15
CA LYS A 272 -19.79 -4.48 -3.09
C LYS A 272 -19.18 -4.99 -1.79
N ILE A 273 -19.56 -6.20 -1.35
CA ILE A 273 -19.06 -6.75 -0.09
C ILE A 273 -17.55 -7.06 -0.14
N ILE A 274 -17.06 -7.56 -1.28
CA ILE A 274 -15.63 -7.81 -1.51
C ILE A 274 -14.87 -6.49 -1.54
N LEU A 275 -15.43 -5.47 -2.21
CA LEU A 275 -14.83 -4.14 -2.26
C LEU A 275 -14.75 -3.46 -0.89
N ILE A 276 -15.71 -3.70 0.01
CA ILE A 276 -15.67 -3.19 1.39
C ILE A 276 -14.46 -3.79 2.13
N TYR A 277 -14.25 -5.10 2.03
CA TYR A 277 -13.11 -5.74 2.70
C TYR A 277 -11.77 -5.38 2.06
N PHE A 278 -11.70 -5.31 0.72
CA PHE A 278 -10.51 -4.85 0.02
C PHE A 278 -10.15 -3.41 0.41
N ARG A 279 -11.15 -2.52 0.54
CA ARG A 279 -10.94 -1.16 1.00
C ARG A 279 -10.27 -1.11 2.37
N GLN A 280 -10.62 -1.99 3.30
CA GLN A 280 -9.96 -2.01 4.61
C GLN A 280 -8.45 -2.35 4.53
N ILE A 281 -8.05 -3.20 3.57
CA ILE A 281 -6.63 -3.49 3.32
C ILE A 281 -5.94 -2.24 2.73
N ILE A 282 -6.58 -1.60 1.75
CA ILE A 282 -6.06 -0.37 1.13
C ILE A 282 -5.95 0.77 2.14
N ASP A 283 -6.98 1.01 2.94
CA ASP A 283 -7.02 2.06 3.95
C ASP A 283 -5.91 1.84 4.99
N PHE A 284 -5.62 0.59 5.37
CA PHE A 284 -4.48 0.29 6.22
C PHE A 284 -3.15 0.56 5.52
N TYR A 285 -2.98 0.10 4.28
CA TYR A 285 -1.76 0.34 3.52
C TYR A 285 -1.47 1.83 3.32
N ILE A 286 -2.46 2.61 2.92
CA ILE A 286 -2.29 4.03 2.61
C ILE A 286 -2.33 4.85 3.89
N GLY A 287 -3.39 4.73 4.69
CA GLY A 287 -3.63 5.54 5.88
C GLY A 287 -2.73 5.22 7.07
N LYS A 288 -2.06 4.06 7.09
CA LYS A 288 -1.12 3.71 8.16
C LYS A 288 0.30 3.48 7.64
N VAL A 289 0.50 2.52 6.74
CA VAL A 289 1.85 2.10 6.34
C VAL A 289 2.57 3.19 5.57
N LEU A 290 1.96 3.72 4.49
CA LEU A 290 2.55 4.80 3.71
C LEU A 290 2.57 6.12 4.47
N HIS A 291 1.50 6.42 5.21
CA HIS A 291 1.47 7.60 6.08
C HIS A 291 2.68 7.63 7.02
N ASP A 292 2.94 6.55 7.78
CA ASP A 292 4.04 6.52 8.73
C ASP A 292 5.42 6.50 8.04
N TYR A 293 5.53 5.84 6.88
CA TYR A 293 6.72 5.90 6.04
C TYR A 293 7.03 7.34 5.59
N PHE A 294 6.04 8.07 5.07
CA PHE A 294 6.24 9.44 4.60
C PHE A 294 6.39 10.42 5.75
N ALA A 295 5.63 10.30 6.83
CA ALA A 295 5.77 11.13 8.03
C ALA A 295 7.22 11.07 8.58
N ARG A 296 7.84 9.89 8.55
CA ARG A 296 9.24 9.71 8.98
C ARG A 296 10.26 10.26 7.97
N THR A 297 10.00 10.15 6.67
CA THR A 297 11.00 10.42 5.63
C THR A 297 10.91 11.82 5.02
N LEU A 298 9.74 12.44 4.99
CA LEU A 298 9.51 13.77 4.41
C LEU A 298 10.39 14.88 5.02
N PRO A 299 10.63 14.93 6.36
CA PRO A 299 11.51 15.95 6.93
C PRO A 299 12.93 15.91 6.38
N ILE A 300 13.37 14.74 5.91
CA ILE A 300 14.68 14.51 5.32
C ILE A 300 14.60 14.73 3.80
N ALA A 301 13.62 14.14 3.12
CA ALA A 301 13.48 14.19 1.67
C ALA A 301 13.31 15.62 1.10
N THR A 302 12.84 16.54 1.92
CA THR A 302 12.66 17.97 1.58
C THR A 302 13.91 18.83 1.85
N GLN A 303 14.98 18.26 2.40
CA GLN A 303 16.28 18.93 2.54
C GLN A 303 17.11 18.77 1.27
N GLN A 304 18.04 19.70 1.04
CA GLN A 304 18.99 19.61 -0.07
C GLN A 304 19.75 18.28 -0.03
N ASP A 305 19.63 17.53 -1.15
CA ASP A 305 20.13 16.18 -1.32
C ASP A 305 19.78 15.22 -0.17
N GLY A 306 18.63 15.43 0.49
CA GLY A 306 18.26 14.67 1.69
C GLY A 306 18.04 13.18 1.45
N LEU A 307 17.75 12.76 0.22
CA LEU A 307 17.71 11.35 -0.15
C LEU A 307 19.09 10.77 -0.50
N TYR A 308 20.19 11.51 -0.37
CA TYR A 308 21.56 10.99 -0.49
C TYR A 308 22.03 10.43 0.85
N TYR A 309 22.71 9.27 0.83
CA TYR A 309 23.30 8.70 2.05
C TYR A 309 24.82 8.87 2.08
N GLU A 310 25.32 9.74 2.96
CA GLU A 310 26.74 10.09 3.06
C GLU A 310 27.68 8.88 3.25
N LYS A 311 27.23 7.84 3.96
CA LYS A 311 28.02 6.61 4.20
C LYS A 311 27.77 5.52 3.15
N GLY A 312 26.98 5.80 2.11
CA GLY A 312 26.70 4.86 1.02
C GLY A 312 27.87 4.67 0.06
N GLY A 313 28.86 5.55 0.08
CA GLY A 313 30.08 5.42 -0.72
C GLY A 313 29.79 5.26 -2.22
N ARG A 314 30.36 4.23 -2.86
CA ARG A 314 30.17 4.01 -4.31
C ARG A 314 28.73 3.70 -4.70
N TYR A 315 27.92 3.16 -3.77
CA TYR A 315 26.52 2.85 -4.05
C TYR A 315 25.77 4.11 -4.49
N GLU A 316 26.02 5.26 -3.87
CA GLU A 316 25.28 6.51 -4.16
C GLU A 316 25.50 7.06 -5.58
N SER A 317 26.51 6.58 -6.31
CA SER A 317 26.68 6.93 -7.74
C SER A 317 25.48 6.52 -8.62
N ILE A 318 24.69 5.57 -8.13
CA ILE A 318 23.50 4.98 -8.74
C ILE A 318 22.33 5.01 -7.76
N GLY A 319 22.57 4.58 -6.53
CA GLY A 319 21.58 4.41 -5.46
C GLY A 319 20.81 5.68 -5.13
N TYR A 320 21.47 6.85 -5.13
CA TYR A 320 20.80 8.12 -4.90
C TYR A 320 19.70 8.38 -5.94
N THR A 321 20.00 8.13 -7.22
CA THR A 321 19.01 8.23 -8.30
C THR A 321 17.88 7.22 -8.12
N LEU A 322 18.21 5.94 -7.88
CA LEU A 322 17.19 4.89 -7.73
C LEU A 322 16.23 5.21 -6.58
N ARG A 323 16.78 5.60 -5.43
CA ARG A 323 16.04 5.97 -4.23
C ARG A 323 15.15 7.18 -4.50
N THR A 324 15.68 8.23 -5.14
CA THR A 324 14.92 9.46 -5.43
C THR A 324 13.77 9.20 -6.39
N MET A 325 14.00 8.45 -7.47
CA MET A 325 12.97 8.12 -8.46
C MET A 325 11.88 7.21 -7.85
N ASP A 326 12.26 6.23 -7.03
CA ASP A 326 11.30 5.37 -6.34
C ASP A 326 10.47 6.16 -5.31
N TYR A 327 11.13 7.03 -4.53
CA TYR A 327 10.48 7.87 -3.54
C TYR A 327 9.42 8.78 -4.17
N LEU A 328 9.77 9.49 -5.25
CA LEU A 328 8.83 10.38 -5.95
C LEU A 328 7.64 9.63 -6.53
N GLN A 329 7.86 8.44 -7.12
CA GLN A 329 6.76 7.61 -7.64
C GLN A 329 5.77 7.19 -6.55
N TYR A 330 6.27 6.71 -5.42
CA TYR A 330 5.41 6.34 -4.29
C TYR A 330 4.74 7.56 -3.64
N PHE A 331 5.41 8.72 -3.62
CA PHE A 331 4.85 9.96 -3.07
C PHE A 331 3.70 10.48 -3.94
N VAL A 332 3.85 10.45 -5.26
CA VAL A 332 2.76 10.78 -6.20
C VAL A 332 1.62 9.78 -6.07
N PHE A 333 1.90 8.47 -5.99
CA PHE A 333 0.88 7.46 -5.72
C PHE A 333 0.11 7.72 -4.42
N PHE A 334 0.83 8.06 -3.34
CA PHE A 334 0.22 8.33 -2.05
C PHE A 334 -0.76 9.50 -2.13
N ALA A 335 -0.36 10.59 -2.80
CA ALA A 335 -1.22 11.75 -2.97
C ALA A 335 -2.42 11.51 -3.88
N ASP A 336 -2.26 10.76 -4.98
CA ASP A 336 -3.37 10.34 -5.84
C ASP A 336 -4.45 9.60 -5.03
N ALA A 337 -4.07 8.93 -3.94
CA ALA A 337 -4.99 8.20 -3.08
C ALA A 337 -5.51 8.98 -1.86
N THR A 338 -4.77 9.96 -1.35
CA THR A 338 -5.12 10.67 -0.10
C THR A 338 -5.67 12.08 -0.30
N ALA A 339 -5.21 12.83 -1.30
CA ALA A 339 -5.55 14.25 -1.45
C ALA A 339 -6.96 14.40 -2.04
N LYS A 340 -7.93 14.76 -1.21
CA LYS A 340 -9.35 14.84 -1.56
C LYS A 340 -9.89 16.26 -1.63
N ASN A 341 -9.22 17.21 -0.98
CA ASN A 341 -9.63 18.62 -0.94
C ASN A 341 -8.50 19.56 -1.36
N SER A 342 -8.83 20.84 -1.57
CA SER A 342 -7.89 21.85 -2.07
C SER A 342 -6.73 22.16 -1.11
N GLU A 343 -6.94 22.03 0.20
CA GLU A 343 -5.91 22.26 1.22
C GLU A 343 -4.87 21.13 1.20
N GLU A 344 -5.33 19.88 1.20
CA GLU A 344 -4.47 18.69 1.07
C GLU A 344 -3.68 18.71 -0.23
N LEU A 345 -4.33 19.08 -1.35
CA LEU A 345 -3.68 19.23 -2.65
C LEU A 345 -2.58 20.29 -2.63
N LYS A 346 -2.81 21.41 -1.92
CA LYS A 346 -1.80 22.47 -1.77
C LYS A 346 -0.60 21.99 -0.95
N ILE A 347 -0.84 21.34 0.19
CA ILE A 347 0.24 20.78 1.03
C ILE A 347 1.06 19.78 0.22
N PHE A 348 0.40 18.88 -0.51
CA PHE A 348 1.09 17.92 -1.36
C PHE A 348 1.90 18.61 -2.47
N LYS A 349 1.33 19.61 -3.15
CA LYS A 349 2.04 20.39 -4.17
C LYS A 349 3.33 20.99 -3.62
N ASP A 350 3.26 21.65 -2.46
CA ASP A 350 4.43 22.30 -1.85
C ASP A 350 5.51 21.28 -1.46
N LEU A 351 5.11 20.15 -0.87
CA LEU A 351 6.03 19.06 -0.53
C LEU A 351 6.65 18.42 -1.79
N PHE A 352 5.85 18.15 -2.81
CA PHE A 352 6.30 17.55 -4.08
C PHE A 352 7.34 18.43 -4.75
N LEU A 353 7.05 19.73 -4.88
CA LEU A 353 7.98 20.71 -5.46
C LEU A 353 9.28 20.80 -4.64
N SER A 354 9.19 20.74 -3.31
CA SER A 354 10.35 20.74 -2.43
C SER A 354 11.22 19.48 -2.63
N ILE A 355 10.63 18.28 -2.65
CA ILE A 355 11.38 17.04 -2.87
C ILE A 355 12.03 17.05 -4.26
N LEU A 356 11.28 17.46 -5.29
CA LEU A 356 11.74 17.47 -6.68
C LEU A 356 12.96 18.38 -6.87
N SER A 357 12.91 19.60 -6.30
CA SER A 357 13.96 20.61 -6.44
C SER A 357 15.17 20.37 -5.54
N ASN A 358 14.98 19.78 -4.37
CA ASN A 358 16.08 19.53 -3.44
C ASN A 358 16.87 18.27 -3.76
N ASN A 359 16.32 17.33 -4.56
CA ASN A 359 17.03 16.11 -4.93
C ASN A 359 17.41 16.13 -6.41
N SER A 360 18.58 16.68 -6.72
CA SER A 360 19.06 16.95 -8.09
C SER A 360 19.05 15.76 -9.05
N VAL A 361 19.15 14.54 -8.53
CA VAL A 361 19.12 13.31 -9.34
C VAL A 361 17.71 12.89 -9.77
N SER A 362 16.66 13.61 -9.34
CA SER A 362 15.27 13.40 -9.77
C SER A 362 15.09 13.54 -11.28
N ALA A 363 15.96 14.31 -11.95
CA ALA A 363 15.98 14.48 -13.40
C ALA A 363 17.04 13.61 -14.11
N ARG A 364 17.70 12.68 -13.41
CA ARG A 364 18.84 11.90 -13.96
C ARG A 364 18.47 10.43 -14.23
N PRO A 365 17.73 10.08 -15.29
CA PRO A 365 17.38 8.70 -15.58
C PRO A 365 18.63 7.85 -15.87
N LEU A 366 18.65 6.60 -15.38
CA LEU A 366 19.73 5.63 -15.59
C LEU A 366 19.30 4.42 -16.42
N ILE A 367 18.00 4.13 -16.43
CA ILE A 367 17.34 3.08 -17.20
C ILE A 367 16.03 3.63 -17.74
N ASP A 368 15.55 3.14 -18.88
CA ASP A 368 14.37 3.72 -19.55
C ASP A 368 13.09 3.61 -18.72
N ILE A 369 12.97 2.62 -17.83
CA ILE A 369 11.82 2.47 -16.94
C ILE A 369 11.75 3.56 -15.85
N HIS A 370 12.79 4.38 -15.69
CA HIS A 370 12.66 5.64 -14.96
C HIS A 370 11.66 6.60 -15.63
N SER A 371 11.21 6.32 -16.87
CA SER A 371 10.03 6.93 -17.48
C SER A 371 8.81 6.94 -16.58
N ILE A 372 8.57 5.90 -15.76
CA ILE A 372 7.45 5.91 -14.80
C ILE A 372 7.55 7.12 -13.88
N SER A 373 8.72 7.37 -13.29
CA SER A 373 8.95 8.54 -12.43
C SER A 373 8.87 9.85 -13.21
N VAL A 374 9.59 9.93 -14.33
CA VAL A 374 9.76 11.19 -15.07
C VAL A 374 8.41 11.67 -15.63
N ILE A 375 7.65 10.77 -16.24
CA ILE A 375 6.32 11.07 -16.77
C ILE A 375 5.35 11.38 -15.62
N SER A 376 5.41 10.64 -14.50
CA SER A 376 4.59 10.95 -13.32
C SER A 376 4.85 12.37 -12.81
N ASN A 377 6.11 12.76 -12.68
CA ASN A 377 6.51 14.10 -12.24
C ASN A 377 6.01 15.18 -13.20
N LEU A 378 6.16 14.98 -14.52
CA LEU A 378 5.67 15.91 -15.54
C LEU A 378 4.14 16.05 -15.47
N LYS A 379 3.41 14.94 -15.37
CA LYS A 379 1.95 14.94 -15.20
C LYS A 379 1.54 15.68 -13.94
N THR A 380 2.22 15.47 -12.83
CA THR A 380 1.94 16.15 -11.56
C THR A 380 2.19 17.67 -11.65
N LEU A 381 3.28 18.10 -12.31
CA LEU A 381 3.54 19.52 -12.54
C LEU A 381 2.45 20.16 -13.42
N ILE A 382 2.05 19.49 -14.49
CA ILE A 382 0.97 19.95 -15.39
C ILE A 382 -0.37 20.01 -14.64
N PHE A 383 -0.69 19.00 -13.84
CA PHE A 383 -1.91 18.96 -13.02
C PHE A 383 -1.99 20.14 -12.04
N PHE A 384 -0.85 20.59 -11.48
CA PHE A 384 -0.78 21.75 -10.60
C PHE A 384 -0.62 23.09 -11.32
N GLU A 385 -0.76 23.10 -12.66
CA GLU A 385 -0.59 24.27 -13.53
C GLU A 385 0.81 24.91 -13.41
N GLU A 386 1.82 24.14 -12.99
CA GLU A 386 3.22 24.56 -12.87
C GLU A 386 3.95 24.42 -14.21
N THR A 387 3.38 24.98 -15.27
CA THR A 387 3.84 24.78 -16.67
C THR A 387 5.31 25.13 -16.87
N GLU A 388 5.79 26.25 -16.33
CA GLU A 388 7.21 26.62 -16.47
C GLU A 388 8.14 25.65 -15.74
N LYS A 389 7.76 25.18 -14.53
CA LYS A 389 8.53 24.14 -13.84
C LYS A 389 8.50 22.81 -14.58
N ALA A 390 7.39 22.46 -15.24
CA ALA A 390 7.32 21.28 -16.10
C ALA A 390 8.31 21.37 -17.27
N LYS A 391 8.39 22.54 -17.92
CA LYS A 391 9.37 22.81 -18.98
C LYS A 391 10.81 22.74 -18.46
N ASP A 392 11.07 23.34 -17.30
CA ASP A 392 12.40 23.33 -16.69
C ASP A 392 12.85 21.93 -16.32
N TYR A 393 11.99 21.15 -15.67
CA TYR A 393 12.24 19.75 -15.35
C TYR A 393 12.48 18.90 -16.60
N LEU A 394 11.65 19.05 -17.64
CA LEU A 394 11.83 18.33 -18.91
C LEU A 394 13.19 18.67 -19.55
N ARG A 395 13.56 19.96 -19.58
CA ARG A 395 14.85 20.43 -20.09
C ARG A 395 16.00 19.85 -19.29
N GLU A 396 15.88 19.81 -17.96
CA GLU A 396 16.90 19.23 -17.08
C GLU A 396 17.11 17.74 -17.36
N VAL A 397 16.03 16.97 -17.55
CA VAL A 397 16.11 15.55 -17.92
C VAL A 397 16.87 15.35 -19.23
N PHE A 398 16.50 16.09 -20.27
CA PHE A 398 17.22 16.02 -21.55
C PHE A 398 18.69 16.41 -21.41
N ASN A 399 18.98 17.51 -20.70
CA ASN A 399 20.34 17.98 -20.50
C ASN A 399 21.20 16.95 -19.76
N TYR A 400 20.67 16.25 -18.76
CA TYR A 400 21.39 15.17 -18.09
C TYR A 400 21.69 13.99 -19.02
N ILE A 401 20.73 13.60 -19.86
CA ILE A 401 20.91 12.53 -20.84
C ILE A 401 22.00 12.92 -21.85
N ILE A 402 21.92 14.13 -22.42
CA ILE A 402 22.88 14.64 -23.40
C ILE A 402 24.27 14.74 -22.80
N TYR A 403 24.38 15.30 -21.59
CA TYR A 403 25.64 15.41 -20.87
C TYR A 403 26.24 14.03 -20.58
N ALA A 404 25.41 13.08 -20.12
CA ALA A 404 25.86 11.71 -19.86
C ALA A 404 26.37 11.00 -21.12
N LYS A 405 25.68 11.15 -22.25
CA LYS A 405 26.12 10.58 -23.54
C LYS A 405 27.40 11.24 -24.03
N THR A 406 27.48 12.56 -23.95
CA THR A 406 28.63 13.32 -24.47
C THR A 406 29.89 13.10 -23.65
N LYS A 407 29.77 13.04 -22.31
CA LYS A 407 30.93 12.97 -21.42
C LYS A 407 31.33 11.55 -21.03
N TYR A 408 30.37 10.64 -20.93
CA TYR A 408 30.57 9.29 -20.40
C TYR A 408 30.08 8.19 -21.34
N GLU A 409 29.69 8.55 -22.57
CA GLU A 409 29.13 7.62 -23.55
C GLU A 409 27.92 6.82 -23.03
N ARG A 410 27.18 7.39 -22.08
CA ARG A 410 26.11 6.71 -21.33
C ARG A 410 24.73 7.28 -21.64
N MET A 411 23.78 6.41 -21.96
CA MET A 411 22.33 6.70 -21.99
C MET A 411 21.61 5.97 -20.83
N PRO A 412 20.32 6.24 -20.59
CA PRO A 412 19.48 5.27 -19.93
C PRO A 412 19.53 3.91 -20.65
N ASP A 413 19.74 2.80 -19.93
CA ASP A 413 19.74 1.47 -20.55
C ASP A 413 18.31 1.05 -20.91
N ALA A 414 18.05 0.82 -22.20
CA ALA A 414 16.74 0.42 -22.71
C ALA A 414 16.34 -1.01 -22.30
N ASN A 415 17.32 -1.84 -21.95
CA ASN A 415 17.06 -3.17 -21.38
C ASN A 415 16.71 -3.12 -19.89
N ASN A 416 16.64 -1.92 -19.30
CA ASN A 416 16.27 -1.70 -17.90
C ASN A 416 17.13 -2.44 -16.88
N SER A 417 18.41 -2.68 -17.20
CA SER A 417 19.31 -3.46 -16.36
C SER A 417 20.20 -2.55 -15.50
N ILE A 418 19.87 -2.45 -14.21
CA ILE A 418 20.74 -1.79 -13.23
C ILE A 418 22.14 -2.44 -13.19
N LYS A 419 22.25 -3.75 -13.44
CA LYS A 419 23.55 -4.44 -13.51
C LYS A 419 24.42 -3.91 -14.63
N ASN A 420 23.85 -3.62 -15.80
CA ASN A 420 24.60 -3.04 -16.91
C ASN A 420 25.07 -1.61 -16.56
N VAL A 421 24.21 -0.81 -15.93
CA VAL A 421 24.53 0.54 -15.46
C VAL A 421 25.67 0.51 -14.43
N ILE A 422 25.60 -0.41 -13.45
CA ILE A 422 26.67 -0.63 -12.46
C ILE A 422 27.98 -0.97 -13.16
N LYS A 423 27.97 -1.93 -14.10
CA LYS A 423 29.18 -2.33 -14.83
C LYS A 423 29.78 -1.12 -15.54
N LEU A 424 28.99 -0.36 -16.29
CA LEU A 424 29.47 0.81 -17.04
C LEU A 424 30.06 1.87 -16.10
N ILE A 425 29.42 2.18 -14.98
CA ILE A 425 29.90 3.20 -14.05
C ILE A 425 31.21 2.77 -13.36
N LEU A 426 31.33 1.49 -12.98
CA LEU A 426 32.50 1.00 -12.25
C LEU A 426 33.70 0.70 -13.14
N THR A 427 33.45 0.15 -14.33
CA THR A 427 34.51 -0.32 -15.24
C THR A 427 34.78 0.63 -16.39
N LYS A 428 33.88 1.58 -16.66
CA LYS A 428 33.86 2.41 -17.87
C LYS A 428 33.66 1.61 -19.16
N GLU A 429 33.27 0.35 -19.05
CA GLU A 429 33.00 -0.54 -20.19
C GLU A 429 31.51 -0.93 -20.23
N LYS A 430 30.93 -0.85 -21.42
CA LYS A 430 29.55 -1.31 -21.65
C LYS A 430 29.48 -2.83 -21.57
N SER A 431 28.39 -3.34 -20.99
CA SER A 431 28.00 -4.73 -21.17
C SER A 431 27.58 -4.95 -22.62
N ILE A 432 27.80 -6.16 -23.16
CA ILE A 432 27.25 -6.53 -24.47
C ILE A 432 25.71 -6.48 -24.50
N TYR A 433 25.08 -6.53 -23.32
CA TYR A 433 23.64 -6.42 -23.14
C TYR A 433 23.16 -4.99 -22.83
N TYR A 434 24.04 -4.00 -22.82
CA TYR A 434 23.65 -2.61 -22.59
C TYR A 434 23.09 -2.03 -23.89
N SER A 435 21.90 -1.44 -23.83
CA SER A 435 21.20 -0.90 -25.00
C SER A 435 21.09 0.62 -24.88
N ASP A 436 21.77 1.35 -25.76
CA ASP A 436 21.77 2.81 -25.82
C ASP A 436 21.54 3.38 -27.22
N THR A 437 21.09 2.53 -28.16
CA THR A 437 20.73 2.91 -29.53
C THR A 437 19.21 3.01 -29.71
N THR A 438 18.41 2.68 -28.70
CA THR A 438 16.97 2.92 -28.66
C THR A 438 16.58 3.49 -27.30
N SER A 439 15.49 4.27 -27.22
CA SER A 439 14.97 4.74 -25.93
C SER A 439 13.46 5.04 -25.96
N PRO A 440 12.62 4.19 -25.32
CA PRO A 440 11.23 4.53 -25.05
C PRO A 440 11.04 5.73 -24.14
N LEU A 441 11.97 5.98 -23.21
CA LEU A 441 11.94 7.21 -22.40
C LEU A 441 12.03 8.43 -23.29
N LEU A 442 13.08 8.55 -24.12
CA LEU A 442 13.22 9.70 -25.02
C LEU A 442 11.99 9.87 -25.91
N ALA A 443 11.45 8.78 -26.45
CA ALA A 443 10.23 8.83 -27.25
C ALA A 443 9.08 9.52 -26.51
N SER A 444 8.85 9.16 -25.23
CA SER A 444 7.84 9.82 -24.39
C SER A 444 8.18 11.30 -24.11
N LEU A 445 9.45 11.62 -23.85
CA LEU A 445 9.88 12.99 -23.58
C LEU A 445 9.67 13.92 -24.77
N PHE A 446 9.85 13.43 -26.01
CA PHE A 446 9.51 14.19 -27.21
C PHE A 446 8.01 14.51 -27.28
N GLU A 447 7.13 13.56 -26.96
CA GLU A 447 5.69 13.84 -26.89
C GLU A 447 5.37 14.92 -25.83
N PHE A 448 6.11 14.97 -24.72
CA PHE A 448 5.98 16.05 -23.73
C PHE A 448 6.50 17.41 -24.22
N LEU A 449 7.50 17.48 -25.10
CA LEU A 449 7.90 18.74 -25.75
C LEU A 449 6.75 19.29 -26.62
N ALA A 450 6.01 18.41 -27.29
CA ALA A 450 4.81 18.78 -28.05
C ALA A 450 3.67 19.25 -27.14
N ILE A 451 3.40 18.54 -26.04
CA ILE A 451 2.36 18.91 -25.06
C ILE A 451 2.66 20.27 -24.43
N LEU A 452 3.92 20.55 -24.08
CA LEU A 452 4.35 21.79 -23.43
C LEU A 452 4.71 22.92 -24.41
N ASN A 453 4.51 22.71 -25.72
CA ASN A 453 4.81 23.66 -26.79
C ASN A 453 6.27 24.18 -26.77
N MET A 454 7.25 23.28 -26.66
CA MET A 454 8.69 23.58 -26.52
C MET A 454 9.44 23.42 -27.86
N GLU A 455 9.13 24.25 -28.85
CA GLU A 455 9.69 24.15 -30.21
C GLU A 455 11.22 24.26 -30.29
N LYS A 456 11.82 25.21 -29.55
CA LYS A 456 13.27 25.43 -29.57
C LYS A 456 14.04 24.23 -29.03
N GLU A 457 13.56 23.68 -27.93
CA GLU A 457 14.10 22.46 -27.32
C GLU A 457 13.88 21.25 -28.22
N TYR A 458 12.72 21.12 -28.87
CA TYR A 458 12.46 20.06 -29.85
C TYR A 458 13.53 20.03 -30.95
N ILE A 459 13.83 21.17 -31.57
CA ILE A 459 14.83 21.26 -32.63
C ILE A 459 16.21 20.82 -32.10
N THR A 460 16.61 21.36 -30.95
CA THR A 460 17.91 21.07 -30.33
C THR A 460 18.08 19.59 -29.99
N PHE A 461 17.06 18.99 -29.37
CA PHE A 461 17.12 17.59 -28.93
C PHE A 461 16.92 16.61 -30.08
N ARG A 462 16.18 17.00 -31.13
CA ARG A 462 16.07 16.23 -32.38
C ARG A 462 17.44 16.06 -33.04
N ASP A 463 18.23 17.13 -33.13
CA ASP A 463 19.57 17.06 -33.72
C ASP A 463 20.49 16.11 -32.93
N PHE A 464 20.36 16.09 -31.60
CA PHE A 464 21.06 15.13 -30.76
C PHE A 464 20.66 13.67 -31.07
N VAL A 465 19.36 13.37 -31.21
CA VAL A 465 18.85 12.02 -31.54
C VAL A 465 19.37 11.56 -32.90
N ILE A 466 19.27 12.41 -33.93
CA ILE A 466 19.72 12.10 -35.29
C ILE A 466 21.23 11.87 -35.32
N LYS A 467 22.01 12.76 -34.70
CA LYS A 467 23.48 12.66 -34.64
C LYS A 467 23.94 11.37 -33.99
N ASN A 468 23.25 10.92 -32.95
CA ASN A 468 23.59 9.71 -32.20
C ASN A 468 22.91 8.45 -32.73
N LYS A 469 22.09 8.54 -33.78
CA LYS A 469 21.35 7.42 -34.39
C LYS A 469 20.53 6.64 -33.36
N ILE A 470 19.73 7.37 -32.56
CA ILE A 470 18.90 6.79 -31.52
C ILE A 470 17.50 6.51 -32.08
N ASP A 471 17.07 5.26 -32.03
CA ASP A 471 15.73 4.83 -32.42
C ASP A 471 14.72 5.14 -31.31
N LEU A 472 13.68 5.88 -31.64
CA LEU A 472 12.62 6.23 -30.70
C LEU A 472 11.42 5.32 -30.93
N GLY A 473 10.98 4.62 -29.89
CA GLY A 473 9.75 3.85 -29.99
C GLY A 473 9.04 3.65 -28.66
N LEU A 474 7.72 3.78 -28.69
CA LEU A 474 6.85 3.64 -27.53
C LEU A 474 6.20 2.27 -27.50
N PHE A 475 6.11 1.69 -26.31
CA PHE A 475 5.40 0.44 -26.10
C PHE A 475 3.88 0.68 -26.09
N ILE A 476 3.16 -0.01 -26.97
CA ILE A 476 1.69 -0.06 -26.99
C ILE A 476 1.25 -1.49 -26.65
N PRO A 477 0.52 -1.69 -25.53
CA PRO A 477 0.10 -3.03 -25.14
C PRO A 477 -0.99 -3.58 -26.06
N HIS A 478 -1.01 -4.90 -26.25
CA HIS A 478 -2.10 -5.56 -26.97
C HIS A 478 -3.39 -5.59 -26.13
N VAL A 479 -4.51 -5.26 -26.77
CA VAL A 479 -5.85 -5.32 -26.16
C VAL A 479 -6.65 -6.42 -26.84
N LYS A 480 -7.25 -7.33 -26.06
CA LYS A 480 -8.11 -8.42 -26.57
C LYS A 480 -9.36 -7.96 -27.34
N ILE A 481 -9.67 -6.67 -27.33
CA ILE A 481 -10.94 -6.14 -27.79
C ILE A 481 -11.00 -5.97 -29.32
N ASN A 482 -9.85 -5.97 -30.03
CA ASN A 482 -9.82 -5.62 -31.46
C ASN A 482 -9.09 -6.64 -32.35
N GLY A 483 -9.55 -7.90 -32.37
CA GLY A 483 -9.35 -8.82 -33.50
C GLY A 483 -7.94 -9.37 -33.77
N ARG A 484 -6.89 -8.92 -33.08
CA ARG A 484 -5.52 -9.50 -33.13
C ARG A 484 -5.20 -10.38 -31.91
N ASN A 485 -6.12 -11.29 -31.60
CA ASN A 485 -5.98 -12.21 -30.46
C ASN A 485 -4.90 -13.28 -30.66
N ASP A 486 -4.40 -13.41 -31.88
CA ASP A 486 -3.33 -14.31 -32.30
C ASP A 486 -1.94 -13.87 -31.79
N LEU A 487 -1.75 -12.57 -31.52
CA LEU A 487 -0.47 -12.02 -31.02
C LEU A 487 -0.36 -12.00 -29.48
N ILE A 488 -1.46 -12.30 -28.78
CA ILE A 488 -1.51 -12.34 -27.31
C ILE A 488 -1.11 -13.75 -26.86
N LYS A 489 0.05 -13.87 -26.20
CA LYS A 489 0.57 -15.15 -25.71
C LYS A 489 -0.29 -15.66 -24.56
N ASN A 490 -0.72 -14.77 -23.66
CA ASN A 490 -1.61 -15.14 -22.56
C ASN A 490 -3.09 -14.91 -22.91
N GLN A 491 -3.67 -15.87 -23.64
CA GLN A 491 -5.10 -15.82 -23.97
C GLN A 491 -6.02 -15.97 -22.75
N ALA A 492 -5.51 -16.37 -21.58
CA ALA A 492 -6.31 -16.57 -20.36
C ALA A 492 -6.53 -15.29 -19.53
N ALA A 493 -5.63 -14.30 -19.61
CA ALA A 493 -5.69 -13.06 -18.82
C ALA A 493 -5.81 -11.82 -19.72
N ASP A 494 -6.67 -10.86 -19.36
CA ASP A 494 -6.72 -9.55 -20.06
C ASP A 494 -5.58 -8.60 -19.61
N LEU A 495 -5.48 -7.42 -20.26
CA LEU A 495 -4.42 -6.45 -20.00
C LEU A 495 -4.37 -6.01 -18.54
N GLU A 496 -5.51 -5.73 -17.91
CA GLU A 496 -5.55 -5.36 -16.48
C GLU A 496 -5.06 -6.52 -15.61
N GLN A 497 -5.51 -7.75 -15.87
CA GLN A 497 -5.03 -8.90 -15.11
C GLN A 497 -3.50 -9.07 -15.22
N LEU A 498 -2.92 -8.84 -16.40
CA LEU A 498 -1.46 -8.87 -16.62
C LEU A 498 -0.77 -7.72 -15.87
N LEU A 499 -1.27 -6.49 -16.01
CA LEU A 499 -0.74 -5.30 -15.36
C LEU A 499 -0.62 -5.47 -13.84
N PHE A 500 -1.61 -6.13 -13.21
CA PHE A 500 -1.63 -6.36 -11.76
C PHE A 500 -0.93 -7.65 -11.30
N SER A 501 -0.33 -8.43 -12.21
CA SER A 501 0.35 -9.69 -11.84
C SER A 501 1.82 -9.76 -12.27
N GLN A 502 2.23 -9.01 -13.28
CA GLN A 502 3.58 -9.07 -13.84
C GLN A 502 3.92 -7.84 -14.68
N SER A 503 5.19 -7.74 -15.07
CA SER A 503 5.63 -6.79 -16.09
C SER A 503 4.94 -7.10 -17.43
N VAL A 504 4.32 -6.10 -18.06
CA VAL A 504 3.61 -6.29 -19.33
C VAL A 504 4.58 -6.09 -20.49
N PHE A 505 4.79 -7.15 -21.28
CA PHE A 505 5.63 -7.14 -22.48
C PHE A 505 4.87 -7.54 -23.76
N GLU A 506 3.59 -7.92 -23.64
CA GLU A 506 2.75 -8.29 -24.78
C GLU A 506 2.18 -7.02 -25.42
N GLY A 507 2.82 -6.59 -26.49
CA GLY A 507 2.48 -5.38 -27.23
C GLY A 507 3.38 -5.21 -28.44
N TYR A 508 3.26 -4.06 -29.08
CA TYR A 508 4.13 -3.66 -30.19
C TYR A 508 4.84 -2.35 -29.85
N GLN A 509 5.89 -2.04 -30.61
CA GLN A 509 6.60 -0.78 -30.48
C GLN A 509 6.21 0.13 -31.65
N THR A 510 5.63 1.29 -31.34
CA THR A 510 5.34 2.33 -32.34
C THR A 510 6.56 3.22 -32.49
N GLU A 511 7.11 3.27 -33.70
CA GLU A 511 8.21 4.18 -34.05
C GLU A 511 7.76 5.65 -33.95
N ILE A 512 8.54 6.47 -33.24
CA ILE A 512 8.32 7.91 -33.15
C ILE A 512 9.27 8.62 -34.10
N LYS A 513 8.69 9.17 -35.18
CA LYS A 513 9.43 9.96 -36.17
C LYS A 513 9.53 11.40 -35.74
N LEU A 514 10.70 12.00 -35.95
CA LEU A 514 10.97 13.41 -35.65
C LEU A 514 11.02 14.22 -36.96
N PRO A 515 9.87 14.73 -37.47
CA PRO A 515 9.87 15.61 -38.64
C PRO A 515 10.67 16.89 -38.36
N GLU A 516 11.13 17.55 -39.42
CA GLU A 516 11.90 18.81 -39.28
C GLU A 516 11.07 19.91 -38.63
N LYS A 517 9.79 20.02 -38.99
CA LYS A 517 8.88 21.01 -38.42
C LYS A 517 8.24 20.47 -37.15
N PHE A 518 8.29 21.26 -36.09
CA PHE A 518 7.65 20.94 -34.82
C PHE A 518 6.13 20.80 -34.94
N GLN A 519 5.50 21.63 -35.79
CA GLN A 519 4.06 21.55 -36.05
C GLN A 519 3.64 20.18 -36.62
N ASP A 520 4.39 19.64 -37.58
CA ASP A 520 4.12 18.31 -38.15
C ASP A 520 4.20 17.21 -37.07
N PHE A 521 5.11 17.37 -36.09
CA PHE A 521 5.22 16.46 -34.95
C PHE A 521 3.99 16.56 -34.03
N ARG A 522 3.54 17.79 -33.70
CA ARG A 522 2.32 18.02 -32.91
C ARG A 522 1.09 17.42 -33.59
N GLU A 523 0.95 17.59 -34.90
CA GLU A 523 -0.14 17.00 -35.69
C GLU A 523 -0.07 15.47 -35.70
N SER A 524 1.13 14.88 -35.75
CA SER A 524 1.31 13.44 -35.60
C SER A 524 0.83 12.95 -34.23
N LEU A 525 1.17 13.66 -33.15
CA LEU A 525 0.73 13.31 -31.81
C LEU A 525 -0.80 13.39 -31.69
N CYS A 526 -1.43 14.44 -32.23
CA CYS A 526 -2.89 14.59 -32.27
C CYS A 526 -3.58 13.42 -32.99
N ARG A 527 -3.03 12.96 -34.12
CA ARG A 527 -3.56 11.80 -34.86
C ARG A 527 -3.41 10.49 -34.09
N ASN A 528 -2.37 10.37 -33.27
CA ASN A 528 -2.05 9.16 -32.51
C ASN A 528 -2.66 9.14 -31.10
N LYS A 529 -3.47 10.15 -30.71
CA LYS A 529 -4.11 10.20 -29.38
C LYS A 529 -4.89 8.93 -29.06
N ASN A 530 -5.60 8.41 -30.06
CA ASN A 530 -6.50 7.27 -29.91
C ASN A 530 -5.83 5.94 -30.33
N GLU A 531 -4.50 5.92 -30.50
CA GLU A 531 -3.76 4.69 -30.83
C GLU A 531 -3.96 3.61 -29.76
N PHE A 532 -4.07 4.03 -28.51
CA PHE A 532 -4.35 3.17 -27.38
C PHE A 532 -5.38 3.83 -26.47
N GLU A 533 -6.54 3.22 -26.38
CA GLU A 533 -7.60 3.55 -25.42
C GLU A 533 -8.04 2.27 -24.73
N TYR A 534 -8.14 2.32 -23.40
CA TYR A 534 -8.55 1.17 -22.61
C TYR A 534 -9.47 1.61 -21.48
N HIS A 535 -10.64 0.98 -21.37
CA HIS A 535 -11.55 1.22 -20.26
C HIS A 535 -11.20 0.31 -19.09
N TYR A 536 -10.53 0.86 -18.09
CA TYR A 536 -10.11 0.11 -16.91
C TYR A 536 -11.30 -0.16 -15.98
N ARG A 537 -11.53 -1.44 -15.67
CA ARG A 537 -12.46 -1.87 -14.62
C ARG A 537 -12.07 -1.27 -13.27
N THR A 538 -10.77 -1.13 -13.03
CA THR A 538 -10.18 -0.50 -11.85
C THR A 538 -10.64 0.96 -11.67
N ASP A 539 -10.68 1.74 -12.76
CA ASP A 539 -11.07 3.14 -12.73
C ASP A 539 -12.59 3.27 -12.52
N ALA A 540 -13.38 2.38 -13.15
CA ALA A 540 -14.84 2.36 -13.05
C ALA A 540 -15.38 2.17 -11.62
N VAL A 541 -14.56 1.68 -10.69
CA VAL A 541 -14.92 1.47 -9.28
C VAL A 541 -14.16 2.38 -8.31
N GLY A 542 -13.47 3.40 -8.83
CA GLY A 542 -12.82 4.44 -8.03
C GLY A 542 -11.43 4.08 -7.48
N TYR A 543 -10.77 3.07 -8.05
CA TYR A 543 -9.41 2.64 -7.64
C TYR A 543 -8.32 3.01 -8.67
N PHE A 544 -8.52 4.06 -9.47
CA PHE A 544 -7.63 4.43 -10.59
C PHE A 544 -6.15 4.53 -10.20
N TYR A 545 -5.84 5.02 -8.99
CA TYR A 545 -4.48 5.14 -8.44
C TYR A 545 -3.76 3.79 -8.32
N LEU A 546 -4.48 2.66 -8.22
CA LEU A 546 -3.87 1.33 -8.18
C LEU A 546 -3.16 0.96 -9.48
N ARG A 547 -3.57 1.53 -10.63
CA ARG A 547 -2.86 1.31 -11.90
C ARG A 547 -1.42 1.83 -11.80
N ARG A 548 -1.25 3.03 -11.25
CA ARG A 548 0.09 3.60 -11.02
C ARG A 548 0.92 2.69 -10.13
N LEU A 549 0.34 2.18 -9.03
CA LEU A 549 1.04 1.24 -8.15
C LEU A 549 1.51 -0.02 -8.89
N ALA A 550 0.67 -0.55 -9.80
CA ALA A 550 1.02 -1.71 -10.61
C ALA A 550 2.17 -1.41 -11.57
N HIS A 551 2.15 -0.26 -12.26
CA HIS A 551 3.27 0.18 -13.11
C HIS A 551 4.57 0.31 -12.29
N ILE A 552 4.52 0.98 -11.13
CA ILE A 552 5.67 1.17 -10.22
C ILE A 552 6.26 -0.17 -9.78
N TRP A 553 5.40 -1.08 -9.32
CA TRP A 553 5.82 -2.36 -8.73
C TRP A 553 6.36 -3.32 -9.77
N PHE A 554 5.60 -3.55 -10.85
CA PHE A 554 5.97 -4.50 -11.89
C PHE A 554 6.92 -3.90 -12.93
N LYS A 555 7.32 -2.63 -12.78
CA LYS A 555 8.24 -1.96 -13.72
C LYS A 555 7.72 -2.06 -15.17
N THR A 556 6.42 -1.87 -15.33
CA THR A 556 5.73 -1.77 -16.63
C THR A 556 5.71 -0.29 -17.04
N PRO A 557 6.21 0.10 -18.23
CA PRO A 557 6.13 1.48 -18.70
C PRO A 557 4.69 2.01 -18.62
N LEU A 558 4.52 3.29 -18.32
CA LEU A 558 3.19 3.91 -18.42
C LEU A 558 2.70 3.79 -19.86
N PHE A 559 1.42 3.49 -20.03
CA PHE A 559 0.80 3.40 -21.35
C PHE A 559 0.43 4.80 -21.85
N THR A 560 0.30 4.96 -23.16
CA THR A 560 0.19 6.29 -23.81
C THR A 560 -1.09 7.05 -23.46
N ASP A 561 -2.15 6.34 -23.07
CA ASP A 561 -3.40 6.91 -22.54
C ASP A 561 -3.17 7.76 -21.27
N GLU A 562 -2.08 7.52 -20.55
CA GLU A 562 -1.72 8.31 -19.37
C GLU A 562 -1.36 9.77 -19.69
N TRP A 563 -0.87 10.10 -20.88
CA TRP A 563 -0.45 11.48 -21.20
C TRP A 563 -0.95 12.01 -22.54
N ARG A 564 -1.28 11.17 -23.53
CA ARG A 564 -1.80 11.65 -24.82
C ARG A 564 -3.20 12.26 -24.72
N THR A 565 -3.88 12.01 -23.60
CA THR A 565 -5.15 12.65 -23.22
C THR A 565 -4.99 14.09 -22.75
N LEU A 566 -3.77 14.53 -22.42
CA LEU A 566 -3.50 15.93 -22.04
C LEU A 566 -3.77 16.88 -23.21
N ASP A 567 -4.22 18.09 -22.87
CA ASP A 567 -4.45 19.13 -23.86
C ASP A 567 -3.12 19.56 -24.49
N ILE A 568 -3.06 19.45 -25.81
CA ILE A 568 -1.93 19.93 -26.60
C ILE A 568 -2.32 21.36 -26.96
N GLY A 569 -2.09 22.30 -26.04
CA GLY A 569 -2.56 23.69 -26.14
C GLY A 569 -2.37 24.24 -27.55
N THR A 570 -3.47 24.55 -28.24
CA THR A 570 -3.49 24.91 -29.66
C THR A 570 -2.47 25.98 -30.01
#